data_AF-A0A0N5AP25-F1
#
_entry.id   AF-A0A0N5AP25-F1
#
_cell.length_a   1.000
_cell.length_b   1.000
_cell.length_c   1.000
_cell.angle_alpha   90.00
_cell.angle_beta   90.00
_cell.angle_gamma   90.00
#
_symmetry.space_group_name_H-M   'P 1'
#
loop_
_entity.id
_entity.type
_entity.pdbx_description
1 polymer ?
#
loop_
_entity_poly.entity_id
_entity_poly.type
_entity_poly.pdbx_seq_one_letter_code
_entity_poly.pdbx_strand_id
1 'polypeptide(L)'
;MRQLLYLLIVLVVYCDANKPWYHTVYEETSHSLTDLDPDVEAELKQHSVCFTTLDCEAGFSCFYATLIKRGYCLRALKPNETDCIIDDQCKRACESTHCDRSQTPSRCLCDNGSHFLFNKCCKLRGKTCPQFAYPEPRFDSNGFSECVLRTDTNTALQYMRRHRRELRNSFC
;
A
#
# COMPACT_ATOMS: atom_id res chain seq x y z
N MET A 1 18.00 -49.51 18.84
CA MET A 1 16.54 -49.63 18.56
C MET A 1 15.82 -48.38 19.05
N ARG A 2 14.82 -47.90 18.28
CA ARG A 2 14.03 -46.64 18.43
C ARG A 2 14.74 -45.42 17.83
N GLN A 3 14.53 -44.99 16.58
CA GLN A 3 13.32 -44.66 15.78
C GLN A 3 12.40 -43.60 16.44
N LEU A 4 12.25 -42.46 15.73
CA LEU A 4 11.16 -41.45 15.67
C LEU A 4 11.81 -40.04 15.54
N LEU A 5 12.10 -39.51 14.36
CA LEU A 5 11.21 -39.12 13.23
C LEU A 5 10.20 -38.05 13.68
N TYR A 6 10.62 -36.79 13.67
CA TYR A 6 9.74 -35.63 13.76
C TYR A 6 9.90 -34.76 12.52
N LEU A 7 8.76 -34.52 11.88
CA LEU A 7 8.57 -33.91 10.59
C LEU A 7 9.00 -32.44 10.54
N LEU A 8 9.78 -32.11 9.52
CA LEU A 8 9.89 -30.79 8.93
C LEU A 8 8.58 -30.43 8.23
N ILE A 9 7.75 -29.60 8.86
CA ILE A 9 6.68 -28.87 8.16
C ILE A 9 7.32 -27.60 7.60
N VAL A 10 7.85 -27.70 6.38
CA VAL A 10 8.19 -26.52 5.56
C VAL A 10 6.90 -26.07 4.90
N LEU A 11 6.23 -25.07 5.49
CA LEU A 11 5.20 -24.30 4.81
C LEU A 11 5.89 -23.49 3.71
N VAL A 12 5.89 -24.03 2.50
CA VAL A 12 6.20 -23.28 1.29
C VAL A 12 5.04 -22.33 1.04
N VAL A 13 5.16 -21.11 1.57
CA VAL A 13 4.36 -19.99 1.09
C VAL A 13 4.77 -19.79 -0.37
N TYR A 14 3.89 -20.17 -1.29
CA TYR A 14 4.00 -19.86 -2.70
C TYR A 14 3.90 -18.33 -2.85
N CYS A 15 5.02 -17.62 -2.67
CA CYS A 15 5.13 -16.27 -3.19
C CYS A 15 5.02 -16.37 -4.70
N ASP A 16 4.04 -15.68 -5.28
CA ASP A 16 3.95 -15.36 -6.71
C ASP A 16 5.20 -14.55 -7.11
N ALA A 17 6.32 -15.25 -7.31
CA ALA A 17 7.64 -14.68 -7.53
C ALA A 17 7.83 -14.20 -8.98
N ASN A 18 6.82 -14.32 -9.84
CA ASN A 18 6.93 -13.95 -11.25
C ASN A 18 6.27 -12.63 -11.62
N LYS A 19 5.47 -12.01 -10.74
CA LYS A 19 5.02 -10.64 -10.97
C LYS A 19 6.09 -9.64 -10.53
N PRO A 20 6.51 -8.70 -11.39
CA PRO A 20 7.36 -7.61 -10.96
C PRO A 20 6.65 -6.82 -9.86
N TRP A 21 7.37 -6.46 -8.82
CA TRP A 21 6.82 -5.65 -7.72
C TRP A 21 6.55 -4.21 -8.14
N TYR A 22 6.78 -3.82 -9.39
CA TYR A 22 6.50 -2.50 -9.93
C TYR A 22 5.35 -2.61 -10.95
N HIS A 23 4.28 -1.84 -10.76
CA HIS A 23 3.13 -1.81 -11.67
C HIS A 23 3.29 -0.71 -12.72
N THR A 24 2.89 -0.99 -13.96
CA THR A 24 2.66 -0.01 -15.03
C THR A 24 1.24 0.55 -14.88
N VAL A 25 1.11 1.87 -14.80
CA VAL A 25 -0.10 2.59 -14.37
C VAL A 25 -1.24 2.52 -15.42
N TYR A 26 -2.46 2.24 -14.96
CA TYR A 26 -3.71 2.74 -15.54
C TYR A 26 -4.42 3.53 -14.41
N GLU A 27 -4.78 4.80 -14.67
CA GLU A 27 -5.45 5.72 -13.75
C GLU A 27 -6.97 5.64 -13.92
N GLU A 28 -7.72 5.60 -12.81
CA GLU A 28 -9.15 5.96 -12.79
C GLU A 28 -9.47 6.80 -11.55
N THR A 29 -10.22 7.87 -11.83
CA THR A 29 -10.47 9.08 -11.04
C THR A 29 -11.73 8.98 -10.18
N SER A 30 -11.72 9.52 -8.94
CA SER A 30 -12.82 10.15 -8.16
C SER A 30 -12.49 10.10 -6.65
N HIS A 31 -12.40 11.19 -5.88
CA HIS A 31 -13.40 12.19 -5.39
C HIS A 31 -14.18 11.75 -4.12
N SER A 32 -13.55 12.08 -2.99
CA SER A 32 -13.93 12.30 -1.57
C SER A 32 -15.38 12.60 -1.17
N LEU A 33 -15.78 12.09 0.01
CA LEU A 33 -16.45 12.83 1.09
C LEU A 33 -16.12 12.18 2.46
N THR A 34 -15.96 13.01 3.48
CA THR A 34 -15.35 12.75 4.80
C THR A 34 -16.26 13.24 5.94
N ASP A 35 -16.00 12.69 7.14
CA ASP A 35 -16.35 13.16 8.50
C ASP A 35 -17.80 13.19 8.94
N LEU A 36 -18.24 12.27 9.80
CA LEU A 36 -19.45 12.50 10.58
C LEU A 36 -19.30 11.71 11.91
N ASP A 37 -19.66 12.22 13.08
CA ASP A 37 -21.03 12.49 13.54
C ASP A 37 -22.00 11.33 13.24
N PRO A 38 -23.08 11.11 14.02
CA PRO A 38 -24.01 9.99 13.80
C PRO A 38 -24.68 9.99 12.40
N ASP A 39 -24.46 11.01 11.58
CA ASP A 39 -24.75 11.02 10.14
C ASP A 39 -23.72 10.22 9.26
N VAL A 40 -22.53 9.77 9.72
CA VAL A 40 -21.47 9.03 8.89
C VAL A 40 -21.90 7.65 8.62
N GLU A 41 -22.65 7.12 9.57
CA GLU A 41 -23.40 5.90 9.40
C GLU A 41 -24.43 6.02 8.27
N ALA A 42 -24.76 7.24 7.79
CA ALA A 42 -25.62 7.50 6.64
C ALA A 42 -24.88 7.63 5.29
N GLU A 43 -23.63 8.10 5.23
CA GLU A 43 -22.83 8.09 3.98
C GLU A 43 -22.03 6.80 3.77
N LEU A 44 -21.72 6.05 4.84
CA LEU A 44 -21.25 4.66 4.73
C LEU A 44 -22.28 3.73 4.04
N LYS A 45 -23.53 4.18 3.88
CA LYS A 45 -24.65 3.38 3.34
C LYS A 45 -24.51 3.01 1.88
N GLN A 46 -23.54 3.58 1.15
CA GLN A 46 -23.44 3.29 -0.28
C GLN A 46 -22.50 2.13 -0.63
N HIS A 47 -21.64 1.68 0.29
CA HIS A 47 -20.80 0.51 0.05
C HIS A 47 -21.27 -0.67 0.91
N SER A 48 -21.39 -1.82 0.25
CA SER A 48 -22.00 -3.01 0.82
C SER A 48 -21.41 -3.39 2.18
N VAL A 49 -22.30 -3.84 3.06
CA VAL A 49 -21.94 -4.40 4.36
C VAL A 49 -21.36 -5.80 4.15
N CYS A 50 -20.31 -6.17 4.88
CA CYS A 50 -19.59 -7.42 4.67
C CYS A 50 -19.33 -8.20 5.98
N PHE A 51 -19.23 -9.51 5.89
CA PHE A 51 -18.67 -10.37 6.94
C PHE A 51 -17.28 -10.87 6.55
N THR A 52 -17.04 -11.01 5.25
CA THR A 52 -15.80 -11.50 4.66
C THR A 52 -15.45 -10.65 3.44
N THR A 53 -14.21 -10.76 2.96
CA THR A 53 -13.77 -10.06 1.76
C THR A 53 -14.51 -10.51 0.48
N LEU A 54 -15.23 -11.63 0.53
CA LEU A 54 -16.03 -12.14 -0.60
C LEU A 54 -17.36 -11.40 -0.78
N ASP A 55 -17.81 -10.69 0.26
CA ASP A 55 -19.05 -9.90 0.21
C ASP A 55 -18.83 -8.54 -0.49
N CYS A 56 -17.59 -8.25 -0.90
CA CYS A 56 -17.19 -7.00 -1.53
C CYS A 56 -16.98 -7.17 -3.02
N GLU A 57 -17.35 -6.12 -3.78
CA GLU A 57 -17.08 -6.04 -5.21
C GLU A 57 -15.56 -5.99 -5.51
N ALA A 58 -15.21 -6.24 -6.77
CA ALA A 58 -13.83 -6.16 -7.22
C ALA A 58 -13.25 -4.75 -6.97
N GLY A 59 -12.04 -4.70 -6.39
CA GLY A 59 -11.39 -3.44 -5.99
C GLY A 59 -11.67 -2.99 -4.57
N PHE A 60 -12.59 -3.65 -3.86
CA PHE A 60 -12.91 -3.40 -2.46
C PHE A 60 -12.48 -4.55 -1.57
N SER A 61 -12.41 -4.28 -0.28
CA SER A 61 -12.23 -5.33 0.70
C SER A 61 -12.94 -5.05 2.00
N CYS A 62 -13.21 -6.12 2.74
CA CYS A 62 -13.97 -6.04 3.97
C CYS A 62 -13.08 -5.57 5.12
N PHE A 63 -13.42 -4.44 5.72
CA PHE A 63 -12.75 -3.88 6.90
C PHE A 63 -13.69 -3.91 8.10
N TYR A 64 -13.13 -4.01 9.30
CA TYR A 64 -13.86 -4.00 10.58
C TYR A 64 -14.84 -5.15 10.85
N ALA A 65 -14.95 -6.12 9.95
CA ALA A 65 -15.73 -7.31 10.22
C ALA A 65 -15.11 -8.11 11.37
N THR A 66 -15.95 -8.54 12.30
CA THR A 66 -15.62 -9.45 13.39
C THR A 66 -16.56 -10.64 13.35
N LEU A 67 -16.35 -11.62 14.23
CA LEU A 67 -17.25 -12.77 14.35
C LEU A 67 -18.71 -12.39 14.68
N ILE A 68 -18.92 -11.24 15.30
CA ILE A 68 -20.23 -10.80 15.82
C ILE A 68 -20.75 -9.51 15.16
N LYS A 69 -19.88 -8.74 14.49
CA LYS A 69 -20.21 -7.43 13.91
C LYS A 69 -19.85 -7.44 12.42
N ARG A 70 -20.78 -6.99 11.59
CA ARG A 70 -20.53 -6.76 10.17
C ARG A 70 -19.56 -5.59 9.98
N GLY A 71 -18.69 -5.73 8.98
CA GLY A 71 -17.79 -4.71 8.49
C GLY A 71 -18.33 -4.00 7.26
N TYR A 72 -17.45 -3.26 6.59
CA TYR A 72 -17.78 -2.49 5.40
C TYR A 72 -16.76 -2.71 4.28
N CYS A 73 -17.24 -2.71 3.04
CA CYS A 73 -16.40 -2.79 1.86
C CYS A 73 -15.76 -1.43 1.58
N LEU A 74 -14.44 -1.33 1.74
CA LEU A 74 -13.68 -0.11 1.46
C LEU A 74 -12.60 -0.41 0.41
N ARG A 75 -12.21 0.61 -0.36
CA ARG A 75 -11.14 0.50 -1.35
C ARG A 75 -9.78 0.42 -0.62
N ALA A 76 -8.91 -0.47 -1.07
CA ALA A 76 -7.50 -0.45 -0.64
C ALA A 76 -6.75 0.62 -1.43
N LEU A 77 -6.07 1.52 -0.73
CA LEU A 77 -5.46 2.71 -1.31
C LEU A 77 -3.94 2.56 -1.37
N LYS A 78 -3.35 3.02 -2.47
CA LYS A 78 -1.89 3.04 -2.64
C LYS A 78 -1.29 4.26 -1.92
N PRO A 79 0.02 4.24 -1.62
CA PRO A 79 0.74 5.45 -1.25
C PRO A 79 0.41 6.63 -2.18
N ASN A 80 0.28 7.83 -1.63
CA ASN A 80 -0.12 9.06 -2.29
C ASN A 80 -1.58 9.13 -2.79
N GLU A 81 -2.36 8.04 -2.75
CA GLU A 81 -3.80 8.13 -3.02
C GLU A 81 -4.51 8.84 -1.87
N THR A 82 -5.51 9.65 -2.22
CA THR A 82 -6.31 10.42 -1.28
C THR A 82 -7.54 9.63 -0.80
N ASP A 83 -8.32 10.22 0.10
CA ASP A 83 -9.60 9.70 0.58
C ASP A 83 -9.48 8.47 1.47
N CYS A 84 -8.34 8.34 2.14
CA CYS A 84 -8.20 7.34 3.19
C CYS A 84 -9.00 7.76 4.42
N ILE A 85 -9.78 6.84 4.98
CA ILE A 85 -10.57 7.09 6.20
C ILE A 85 -9.84 6.47 7.39
N ILE A 86 -9.08 5.40 7.14
CA ILE A 86 -8.54 4.50 8.16
C ILE A 86 -7.16 4.01 7.71
N ASP A 87 -6.26 3.73 8.64
CA ASP A 87 -4.90 3.28 8.29
C ASP A 87 -4.91 1.94 7.54
N ASP A 88 -5.84 1.05 7.89
CA ASP A 88 -5.92 -0.28 7.30
C ASP A 88 -6.16 -0.25 5.78
N GLN A 89 -6.84 0.79 5.26
CA GLN A 89 -7.03 0.97 3.82
C GLN A 89 -5.69 1.14 3.10
N CYS A 90 -4.78 1.94 3.68
CA CYS A 90 -3.42 2.13 3.16
C CYS A 90 -2.55 0.89 3.41
N LYS A 91 -2.61 0.35 4.64
CA LYS A 91 -1.75 -0.77 5.08
C LYS A 91 -1.92 -2.04 4.26
N ARG A 92 -3.09 -2.23 3.64
CA ARG A 92 -3.30 -3.33 2.69
C ARG A 92 -2.47 -3.23 1.41
N ALA A 93 -2.14 -2.02 0.96
CA ALA A 93 -1.22 -1.83 -0.17
C ALA A 93 0.24 -2.01 0.27
N CYS A 94 0.61 -1.44 1.42
CA CYS A 94 1.90 -1.63 2.05
C CYS A 94 1.81 -1.42 3.57
N GLU A 95 2.38 -2.34 4.36
CA GLU A 95 2.39 -2.25 5.83
C GLU A 95 3.03 -0.96 6.37
N SER A 96 4.04 -0.41 5.70
CA SER A 96 4.69 0.86 6.06
C SER A 96 3.98 2.09 5.48
N THR A 97 2.65 2.07 5.49
CA THR A 97 1.82 3.22 5.12
C THR A 97 0.80 3.51 6.22
N HIS A 98 0.37 4.75 6.30
CA HIS A 98 -0.69 5.19 7.20
C HIS A 98 -1.58 6.22 6.52
N CYS A 99 -2.77 6.41 7.08
CA CYS A 99 -3.68 7.42 6.59
C CYS A 99 -3.45 8.74 7.32
N ASP A 100 -2.94 9.73 6.61
CA ASP A 100 -2.84 11.09 7.13
C ASP A 100 -4.18 11.82 6.97
N ARG A 101 -4.85 12.02 8.09
CA ARG A 101 -6.14 12.73 8.20
C ARG A 101 -5.97 14.18 8.63
N SER A 102 -4.73 14.67 8.80
CA SER A 102 -4.48 16.08 9.10
C SER A 102 -4.75 17.00 7.90
N GLN A 103 -4.90 16.43 6.71
CA GLN A 103 -5.17 17.11 5.45
C GLN A 103 -6.55 16.73 4.91
N THR A 104 -7.17 17.63 4.15
CA THR A 104 -8.43 17.38 3.43
C THR A 104 -8.22 17.62 1.92
N PRO A 105 -8.41 16.61 1.05
CA PRO A 105 -8.73 15.22 1.41
C PRO A 105 -7.55 14.53 2.12
N SER A 106 -7.88 13.56 2.98
CA SER A 106 -6.89 12.71 3.65
C SER A 106 -6.05 11.94 2.63
N ARG A 107 -4.85 11.50 3.01
CA ARG A 107 -3.91 10.87 2.07
C ARG A 107 -3.15 9.70 2.69
N CYS A 108 -2.98 8.62 1.93
CA CYS A 108 -2.07 7.55 2.32
C CYS A 108 -0.62 8.00 2.18
N LEU A 109 0.13 8.02 3.27
CA LEU A 109 1.54 8.39 3.29
C LEU A 109 2.42 7.18 3.65
N CYS A 110 3.70 7.24 3.27
CA CYS A 110 4.70 6.30 3.74
C CYS A 110 5.13 6.65 5.17
N ASP A 111 5.43 5.65 5.98
CA ASP A 111 6.00 5.87 7.31
C ASP A 111 7.38 6.53 7.25
N ASN A 112 7.77 7.17 8.36
CA ASN A 112 9.07 7.83 8.49
C ASN A 112 10.23 6.89 8.11
N GLY A 113 11.07 7.35 7.16
CA GLY A 113 12.20 6.59 6.62
C GLY A 113 11.87 5.74 5.38
N SER A 114 10.60 5.71 4.97
CA SER A 114 10.14 5.23 3.68
C SER A 114 9.68 6.40 2.81
N HIS A 115 9.91 6.28 1.51
CA HIS A 115 9.67 7.36 0.56
C HIS A 115 8.91 6.82 -0.64
N PHE A 116 8.03 7.62 -1.21
CA PHE A 116 7.24 7.24 -2.37
C PHE A 116 8.10 7.08 -3.62
N LEU A 117 7.91 5.97 -4.33
CA LEU A 117 8.52 5.71 -5.63
C LEU A 117 7.71 4.65 -6.38
N PHE A 118 7.19 4.98 -7.56
CA PHE A 118 6.36 4.08 -8.38
C PHE A 118 5.12 3.53 -7.66
N ASN A 119 4.30 4.41 -7.06
CA ASN A 119 3.08 4.04 -6.33
C ASN A 119 3.32 3.08 -5.15
N LYS A 120 4.53 3.11 -4.61
CA LYS A 120 5.04 2.19 -3.60
C LYS A 120 5.89 2.94 -2.59
N CYS A 121 5.97 2.41 -1.39
CA CYS A 121 6.87 2.95 -0.38
C CYS A 121 8.21 2.23 -0.49
N CYS A 122 9.27 3.02 -0.59
CA CYS A 122 10.64 2.58 -0.71
C CYS A 122 11.41 2.97 0.54
N LYS A 123 11.82 1.98 1.33
CA LYS A 123 12.74 2.16 2.44
C LYS A 123 14.15 2.36 1.91
N LEU A 124 14.70 3.53 2.15
CA LEU A 124 16.04 3.87 1.68
C LEU A 124 17.10 3.21 2.55
N ARG A 125 18.12 2.63 1.92
CA ARG A 125 19.34 2.22 2.63
C ARG A 125 20.26 3.43 2.74
N GLY A 126 20.41 3.96 3.96
CA GLY A 126 21.31 5.10 4.19
C GLY A 126 20.77 6.44 3.69
N LYS A 127 19.44 6.63 3.68
CA LYS A 127 18.74 7.88 3.31
C LYS A 127 18.93 8.33 1.85
N THR A 128 19.44 7.47 0.96
CA THR A 128 19.62 7.80 -0.46
C THR A 128 18.64 7.05 -1.34
N CYS A 129 17.98 7.79 -2.23
CA CYS A 129 17.13 7.21 -3.27
C CYS A 129 17.96 6.36 -4.27
N PRO A 130 17.34 5.42 -5.00
CA PRO A 130 18.03 4.61 -6.01
C PRO A 130 18.74 5.46 -7.07
N GLN A 131 19.79 4.93 -7.71
CA GLN A 131 20.65 5.69 -8.66
C GLN A 131 19.93 6.30 -9.88
N PHE A 132 18.76 5.79 -10.23
CA PHE A 132 17.93 6.32 -11.32
C PHE A 132 17.04 7.50 -10.88
N ALA A 133 17.02 7.82 -9.59
CA ALA A 133 16.38 8.98 -8.98
C ALA A 133 17.44 9.99 -8.50
N TYR A 134 17.00 11.21 -8.16
CA TYR A 134 17.82 12.15 -7.42
C TYR A 134 18.14 11.60 -6.03
N PRO A 135 19.34 11.83 -5.49
CA PRO A 135 19.81 11.17 -4.26
C PRO A 135 18.98 11.55 -3.03
N GLU A 136 18.52 12.81 -2.98
CA GLU A 136 17.70 13.33 -1.88
C GLU A 136 16.21 13.21 -2.22
N PRO A 137 15.39 12.65 -1.32
CA PRO A 137 13.96 12.63 -1.49
C PRO A 137 13.40 14.06 -1.40
N ARG A 138 12.43 14.36 -2.26
CA ARG A 138 11.69 15.61 -2.23
C ARG A 138 10.58 15.50 -1.19
N PHE A 139 10.47 16.51 -0.32
CA PHE A 139 9.38 16.64 0.63
C PHE A 139 8.40 17.69 0.12
N ASP A 140 7.10 17.41 0.19
CA ASP A 140 6.08 18.43 0.01
C ASP A 140 5.83 19.21 1.31
N SER A 141 5.01 20.27 1.23
CA SER A 141 4.63 21.09 2.39
C SER A 141 3.90 20.30 3.49
N ASN A 142 3.43 19.11 3.14
CA ASN A 142 2.51 18.31 3.93
C ASN A 142 3.20 17.04 4.48
N GLY A 143 4.52 16.92 4.32
CA GLY A 143 5.33 15.82 4.85
C GLY A 143 5.37 14.57 3.97
N PHE A 144 4.70 14.56 2.82
CA PHE A 144 4.89 13.50 1.83
C PHE A 144 6.30 13.57 1.28
N SER A 145 6.95 12.41 1.18
CA SER A 145 8.31 12.32 0.70
C SER A 145 8.40 11.36 -0.47
N GLU A 146 9.09 11.75 -1.53
CA GLU A 146 9.21 10.96 -2.76
C GLU A 146 10.61 10.98 -3.35
N CYS A 147 10.97 9.90 -4.04
CA CYS A 147 12.16 9.86 -4.88
C CYS A 147 11.81 10.31 -6.30
N VAL A 148 12.28 11.49 -6.69
CA VAL A 148 12.04 12.04 -8.03
C VAL A 148 12.98 11.36 -9.04
N LEU A 149 12.43 10.89 -10.15
CA LEU A 149 13.21 10.26 -11.22
C LEU A 149 14.16 11.28 -11.87
N ARG A 150 15.41 10.88 -12.06
CA ARG A 150 16.41 11.63 -12.85
C ARG A 150 16.42 11.17 -14.32
N THR A 151 16.01 9.93 -14.56
CA THR A 151 15.92 9.32 -15.90
C THR A 151 14.46 9.15 -16.33
N ASP A 152 14.23 8.78 -17.58
CA ASP A 152 12.89 8.39 -18.02
C ASP A 152 12.40 7.11 -17.31
N THR A 153 11.08 6.93 -17.30
CA THR A 153 10.38 5.80 -16.67
C THR A 153 10.87 4.45 -17.18
N ASN A 154 11.14 4.30 -18.49
CA ASN A 154 11.57 3.01 -19.04
C ASN A 154 12.96 2.63 -18.55
N THR A 155 13.89 3.57 -18.49
CA THR A 155 15.22 3.36 -17.94
C THR A 155 15.16 2.96 -16.46
N ALA A 156 14.34 3.64 -15.66
CA ALA A 156 14.14 3.31 -14.25
C ALA A 156 13.53 1.91 -14.07
N LEU A 157 12.50 1.55 -14.85
CA LEU A 157 11.91 0.22 -14.86
C LEU A 157 12.92 -0.87 -15.24
N GLN A 158 13.77 -0.61 -16.24
CA GLN A 158 14.85 -1.53 -16.61
C GLN A 158 15.88 -1.70 -15.48
N TYR A 159 16.23 -0.62 -14.78
CA TYR A 159 17.12 -0.71 -13.63
C TYR A 159 16.52 -1.58 -12.53
N MET A 160 15.24 -1.36 -12.18
CA MET A 160 14.56 -2.13 -11.14
C MET A 160 14.39 -3.61 -11.52
N ARG A 161 14.23 -3.90 -12.82
CA ARG A 161 14.26 -5.28 -13.36
C ARG A 161 15.61 -5.94 -13.09
N ARG A 162 16.71 -5.26 -13.44
CA ARG A 162 18.08 -5.79 -13.29
C ARG A 162 18.45 -6.00 -11.82
N HIS A 163 18.08 -5.07 -10.94
CA HIS A 163 18.41 -5.09 -9.51
C HIS A 163 17.25 -5.60 -8.63
N ARG A 164 16.33 -6.39 -9.19
CA ARG A 164 15.10 -6.83 -8.52
C ARG A 164 15.35 -7.47 -7.15
N ARG A 165 16.41 -8.29 -7.03
CA ARG A 165 16.75 -9.02 -5.80
C ARG A 165 17.21 -8.08 -4.69
N GLU A 166 18.02 -7.09 -5.04
CA GLU A 166 18.57 -6.10 -4.10
C GLU A 166 17.47 -5.17 -3.61
N LEU A 167 16.60 -4.74 -4.51
CA LEU A 167 15.53 -3.79 -4.22
C LEU A 167 14.30 -4.43 -3.58
N ARG A 168 14.14 -5.77 -3.66
CA ARG A 168 12.92 -6.46 -3.19
C ARG A 168 12.52 -6.10 -1.76
N ASN A 169 13.49 -5.96 -0.87
CA ASN A 169 13.24 -5.68 0.55
C ASN A 169 13.18 -4.17 0.85
N SER A 170 13.48 -3.32 -0.13
CA SER A 170 13.32 -1.88 -0.03
C SER A 170 11.89 -1.47 -0.35
N PHE A 171 11.19 -2.20 -1.21
CA PHE A 171 9.85 -1.82 -1.66
C PHE A 171 8.76 -2.66 -1.02
N CYS A 172 7.70 -1.96 -0.65
CA CYS A 172 6.35 -2.47 -0.50
C CYS A 172 5.47 -1.63 -1.44
#